data_AF-W1WWD3-F1
#
_entry.id   AF-W1WWD3-F1
#
_cell.length_a   1.000
_cell.length_b   1.000
_cell.length_c   1.000
_cell.angle_alpha   90.00
_cell.angle_beta   90.00
_cell.angle_gamma   90.00
#
_symmetry.space_group_name_H-M   'P 1'
#
loop_
_entity.id
_entity.type
_entity.pdbx_description
1 polymer ?
#
loop_
_entity_poly.entity_id
_entity_poly.type
_entity_poly.pdbx_seq_one_letter_code
_entity_poly.pdbx_strand_id
1 'polypeptide(L)'
;NQMLRDASLSIIRALKIEGGCNVQLALDPHSFKYYVIEVNPRVSRSSALASKATGYPIAKLAAKIAVGLTLDEVINPVTGSTYAMFEPALDYVVAKIPRFPF
;
A
#
# COMPACT_ATOMS: atom_id res chain seq x y z
N ASN A 1 -6.46 -11.89 -13.90
CA ASN A 1 -7.16 -10.60 -13.85
C ASN A 1 -6.59 -9.78 -12.67
N GLN A 2 -5.65 -8.86 -12.93
CA GLN A 2 -4.92 -8.05 -11.92
C GLN A 2 -5.04 -6.54 -12.20
N MET A 3 -6.06 -6.14 -12.95
CA MET A 3 -6.23 -4.82 -13.57
C MET A 3 -5.98 -3.63 -12.62
N LEU A 4 -6.60 -3.61 -11.44
CA LEU A 4 -6.46 -2.48 -10.52
C LEU A 4 -5.07 -2.41 -9.86
N ARG A 5 -4.42 -3.56 -9.68
CA ARG A 5 -3.04 -3.65 -9.19
C ARG A 5 -2.09 -3.08 -10.24
N ASP A 6 -2.23 -3.50 -11.49
CA ASP A 6 -1.40 -3.04 -12.61
C ASP A 6 -1.61 -1.54 -12.88
N ALA A 7 -2.84 -1.06 -12.79
CA ALA A 7 -3.16 0.37 -12.84
C ALA A 7 -2.46 1.15 -11.73
N SER A 8 -2.50 0.66 -10.48
CA SER A 8 -1.83 1.29 -9.34
C SER A 8 -0.32 1.36 -9.54
N LEU A 9 0.30 0.27 -10.00
CA LEU A 9 1.74 0.23 -10.31
C LEU A 9 2.12 1.18 -11.46
N SER A 10 1.27 1.30 -12.48
CA SER A 10 1.49 2.21 -13.60
C SER A 10 1.42 3.68 -13.16
N ILE A 11 0.44 4.02 -12.31
CA ILE A 11 0.26 5.36 -11.76
C ILE A 11 1.46 5.78 -10.91
N ILE A 12 1.89 4.95 -9.96
CA ILE A 12 3.01 5.31 -9.06
C ILE A 12 4.33 5.49 -9.84
N ARG A 13 4.55 4.69 -10.90
CA ARG A 13 5.73 4.81 -11.77
C ARG A 13 5.68 6.07 -12.61
N ALA A 14 4.52 6.40 -13.19
CA ALA A 14 4.34 7.62 -13.97
C ALA A 14 4.56 8.89 -13.13
N LEU A 15 4.13 8.85 -11.86
CA LEU A 15 4.32 9.94 -10.90
C LEU A 15 5.70 9.93 -10.21
N LYS A 16 6.55 8.93 -10.51
CA LYS A 16 7.90 8.75 -9.93
C LYS A 16 7.88 8.79 -8.39
N ILE A 17 6.92 8.10 -7.78
CA ILE A 17 6.78 8.09 -6.32
C ILE A 17 7.80 7.12 -5.72
N GLU A 18 8.61 7.63 -4.80
CA GLU A 18 9.54 6.87 -3.99
C GLU A 18 9.11 6.93 -2.52
N GLY A 19 8.65 5.79 -1.98
CA GLY A 19 8.11 5.69 -0.62
C GLY A 19 6.66 5.23 -0.58
N GLY A 20 5.88 5.74 0.39
CA GLY A 20 4.50 5.30 0.61
C GLY A 20 3.48 6.11 -0.21
N CYS A 21 2.55 5.41 -0.87
CA CYS A 21 1.47 6.01 -1.66
C CYS A 21 0.13 5.30 -1.42
N ASN A 22 -0.98 6.04 -1.49
CA ASN A 22 -2.33 5.49 -1.56
C ASN A 22 -3.02 5.92 -2.85
N VAL A 23 -3.49 4.94 -3.63
CA VAL A 23 -4.27 5.16 -4.86
C VAL A 23 -5.71 4.74 -4.59
N GLN A 24 -6.68 5.58 -4.98
CA GLN A 24 -8.10 5.28 -4.86
C GLN A 24 -8.72 5.17 -6.26
N LEU A 25 -9.43 4.06 -6.48
CA LEU A 25 -10.02 3.69 -7.75
C LEU A 25 -11.52 3.41 -7.54
N ALA A 26 -12.35 3.84 -8.49
CA ALA A 26 -13.74 3.44 -8.59
C ALA A 26 -13.86 2.37 -9.67
N LEU A 27 -14.42 1.20 -9.35
CA LEU A 27 -14.70 0.13 -10.31
C LEU A 27 -16.21 0.06 -10.53
N ASP A 28 -16.63 0.03 -11.79
CA ASP A 28 -18.02 -0.22 -12.16
C ASP A 28 -18.44 -1.64 -11.74
N PRO A 29 -19.56 -1.84 -11.03
CA PRO A 29 -19.95 -3.14 -10.50
C PRO A 29 -20.45 -4.12 -11.57
N HIS A 30 -20.71 -3.65 -12.79
CA HIS A 30 -21.28 -4.42 -13.89
C HIS A 30 -20.31 -4.57 -15.08
N SER A 31 -19.09 -4.05 -14.98
CA SER A 31 -18.09 -4.07 -16.04
C SER A 31 -16.65 -3.94 -15.51
N PHE A 32 -15.67 -3.98 -16.40
CA PHE A 32 -14.26 -3.74 -16.04
C PHE A 32 -13.84 -2.27 -16.21
N LYS A 33 -14.79 -1.35 -16.39
CA LYS A 33 -14.47 0.09 -16.44
C LYS A 33 -14.11 0.58 -15.05
N TYR A 34 -12.98 1.26 -14.94
CA TYR A 34 -12.56 1.87 -13.69
C TYR A 34 -12.11 3.32 -13.91
N TYR A 35 -12.12 4.10 -12.83
CA TYR A 35 -11.70 5.49 -12.81
C TYR A 35 -10.73 5.72 -11.67
N VAL A 36 -9.75 6.60 -11.88
CA VAL A 36 -8.85 7.06 -10.83
C VAL A 36 -9.53 8.21 -10.10
N ILE A 37 -9.73 8.07 -8.78
CA ILE A 37 -10.33 9.12 -7.94
C ILE A 37 -9.24 10.09 -7.50
N GLU A 38 -8.23 9.57 -6.79
CA GLU A 38 -7.12 10.37 -6.28
C GLU A 38 -5.86 9.51 -6.03
N VAL A 39 -4.74 10.21 -5.91
CA VAL A 39 -3.44 9.65 -5.51
C VAL A 39 -2.88 10.50 -4.38
N ASN A 40 -2.54 9.86 -3.26
CA ASN A 40 -1.94 10.50 -2.09
C ASN A 40 -0.47 10.02 -1.97
N PRO A 41 0.52 10.80 -2.44
CA PRO A 41 1.94 10.43 -2.42
C PRO A 41 2.57 10.67 -1.03
N ARG A 42 1.94 10.13 0.01
CA ARG A 42 2.39 10.23 1.40
C ARG A 42 1.80 9.09 2.22
N VAL A 43 2.36 8.89 3.41
CA VAL A 43 1.69 8.09 4.45
C VAL A 43 0.37 8.76 4.86
N SER A 44 -0.64 7.93 5.10
CA SER A 44 -2.02 8.36 5.36
C SER A 44 -2.66 7.49 6.45
N ARG A 45 -3.88 7.84 6.87
CA ARG A 45 -4.67 6.98 7.76
C ARG A 45 -4.88 5.58 7.15
N SER A 46 -4.98 5.48 5.83
CA SER A 46 -5.11 4.22 5.11
C SER A 46 -3.82 3.39 5.16
N SER A 47 -2.64 4.02 5.05
CA SER A 47 -1.37 3.29 5.21
C SER A 47 -1.14 2.81 6.65
N ALA A 48 -1.59 3.59 7.64
CA ALA A 48 -1.55 3.17 9.05
C ALA A 48 -2.45 1.94 9.29
N LEU A 49 -3.66 1.93 8.74
CA LEU A 49 -4.54 0.76 8.76
C LEU A 49 -3.89 -0.44 8.08
N ALA A 50 -3.37 -0.28 6.86
CA ALA A 50 -2.73 -1.35 6.11
C ALA A 50 -1.52 -1.93 6.86
N SER A 51 -0.72 -1.09 7.52
CA SER A 51 0.42 -1.56 8.32
C SER A 51 -0.02 -2.41 9.50
N LYS A 52 -1.14 -2.08 10.15
CA LYS A 52 -1.71 -2.87 11.24
C LYS A 52 -2.37 -4.15 10.74
N ALA A 53 -3.05 -4.07 9.59
CA ALA A 53 -3.74 -5.20 8.99
C ALA A 53 -2.79 -6.27 8.45
N THR A 54 -1.57 -5.89 8.07
CA THR A 54 -0.60 -6.80 7.42
C THR A 54 0.63 -7.09 8.25
N GLY A 55 0.88 -6.32 9.31
CA GLY A 55 2.17 -6.29 10.00
C GLY A 55 3.29 -5.59 9.21
N TYR A 56 3.07 -5.21 7.95
CA TYR A 56 4.08 -4.59 7.09
C TYR A 56 4.27 -3.11 7.47
N PRO A 57 5.44 -2.67 7.96
CA PRO A 57 5.59 -1.34 8.53
C PRO A 57 5.87 -0.28 7.47
N ILE A 58 4.82 0.13 6.75
CA ILE A 58 4.89 1.04 5.58
C ILE A 58 5.65 2.33 5.89
N ALA A 59 5.35 2.98 7.02
CA ALA A 59 6.01 4.25 7.37
C ALA A 59 7.52 4.09 7.62
N LYS A 60 7.93 2.99 8.28
CA LYS A 60 9.34 2.69 8.56
C LYS A 60 10.10 2.40 7.27
N LEU A 61 9.48 1.66 6.35
CA LEU A 61 10.06 1.31 5.06
C LEU A 61 10.12 2.51 4.12
N ALA A 62 9.08 3.34 4.09
CA ALA A 62 9.07 4.59 3.34
C ALA A 62 10.20 5.53 3.78
N ALA A 63 10.49 5.63 5.09
CA ALA A 63 11.61 6.42 5.59
C ALA A 63 12.97 5.87 5.14
N LYS A 64 13.12 4.54 5.06
CA LYS A 64 14.33 3.88 4.53
C LYS A 64 14.51 4.13 3.03
N ILE A 65 13.42 4.06 2.28
CA ILE A 65 13.42 4.40 0.85
C ILE A 65 13.81 5.86 0.64
N ALA A 66 13.31 6.77 1.47
CA ALA A 66 13.64 8.20 1.38
C ALA A 66 15.13 8.52 1.61
N VAL A 67 15.89 7.63 2.24
CA VAL A 67 17.36 7.75 2.41
C VAL A 67 18.15 6.92 1.38
N GLY A 68 17.49 6.43 0.33
CA GLY A 68 18.12 5.77 -0.82
C GLY A 68 18.19 4.24 -0.76
N LEU A 69 17.59 3.59 0.25
CA LEU A 69 17.54 2.13 0.29
C LEU A 69 16.44 1.56 -0.62
N THR A 70 16.69 0.39 -1.20
CA THR A 70 15.69 -0.35 -1.99
C THR A 70 14.96 -1.40 -1.14
N LEU A 71 13.82 -1.91 -1.64
CA LEU A 71 13.01 -2.87 -0.89
C LEU A 71 13.71 -4.23 -0.69
N ASP A 72 14.60 -4.61 -1.58
CA ASP A 72 15.41 -5.82 -1.57
C ASP A 72 16.65 -5.73 -0.65
N GLU A 73 17.02 -4.52 -0.20
CA GLU A 73 18.08 -4.33 0.80
C GLU A 73 17.54 -4.35 2.23
N VAL A 74 16.25 -4.11 2.40
CA VAL A 74 15.64 -3.94 3.72
C VAL A 74 15.09 -5.26 4.24
N ILE A 75 15.65 -5.77 5.33
CA ILE A 75 15.11 -6.94 6.04
C ILE A 75 13.69 -6.64 6.55
N ASN A 76 12.77 -7.56 6.27
CA ASN A 76 11.41 -7.56 6.80
C ASN A 76 11.46 -7.71 8.32
N PRO A 77 11.03 -6.69 9.09
CA PRO A 77 11.11 -6.74 10.55
C PRO A 77 10.10 -7.69 11.20
N VAL A 78 9.15 -8.24 10.44
CA VAL A 78 8.17 -9.23 10.95
C VAL A 78 8.77 -10.63 10.96
N THR A 79 9.40 -11.06 9.86
CA THR A 79 9.97 -12.41 9.74
C THR A 79 11.42 -12.46 10.20
N GLY A 80 12.18 -11.36 10.08
CA GLY A 80 13.60 -11.28 10.39
C GLY A 80 14.53 -12.06 9.44
N SER A 81 13.97 -12.89 8.55
CA SER A 81 14.69 -13.79 7.65
C SER A 81 14.42 -13.52 6.16
N THR A 82 13.45 -12.67 5.83
CA THR A 82 13.11 -12.29 4.45
C THR A 82 13.27 -10.78 4.22
N TYR A 83 13.20 -10.33 2.97
CA TYR A 83 13.29 -8.91 2.62
C TYR A 83 11.91 -8.23 2.55
N ALA A 84 11.89 -6.91 2.55
CA ALA A 84 10.69 -6.08 2.45
C ALA A 84 10.08 -6.06 1.03
N MET A 85 10.79 -6.58 0.02
CA MET A 85 10.31 -6.73 -1.36
C MET A 85 9.35 -7.91 -1.51
N PHE A 86 8.14 -7.78 -0.96
CA PHE A 86 7.06 -8.76 -1.13
C PHE A 86 5.69 -8.12 -0.94
N GLU A 87 4.65 -8.83 -1.38
CA GLU A 87 3.26 -8.48 -1.06
C GLU A 87 2.76 -9.36 0.09
N PRO A 88 2.31 -8.79 1.22
CA PRO A 88 1.80 -9.58 2.35
C PRO A 88 0.60 -10.45 1.97
N ALA A 89 0.65 -11.72 2.36
CA ALA A 89 -0.48 -12.65 2.30
C ALA A 89 -1.15 -12.74 3.68
N LEU A 90 -2.48 -12.66 3.71
CA LEU A 90 -3.27 -12.72 4.94
C LEU A 90 -4.13 -13.97 4.95
N ASP A 91 -4.13 -14.67 6.07
CA ASP A 91 -4.96 -15.83 6.40
C ASP A 91 -6.12 -15.47 7.35
N TYR A 92 -6.36 -14.17 7.54
CA TYR A 92 -7.43 -13.59 8.36
C TYR A 92 -8.07 -12.37 7.68
N VAL A 93 -9.21 -11.93 8.22
CA VAL A 93 -9.94 -10.74 7.78
C VAL A 93 -9.81 -9.62 8.81
N VAL A 94 -9.58 -8.40 8.33
CA VAL A 94 -9.52 -7.19 9.16
C VAL A 94 -10.70 -6.28 8.84
N ALA A 95 -11.48 -5.91 9.86
CA ALA A 95 -12.56 -4.95 9.76
C ALA A 95 -12.17 -3.63 10.43
N LYS A 96 -12.40 -2.50 9.73
CA LYS A 96 -12.28 -1.16 10.28
C LYS A 96 -13.67 -0.51 10.32
N ILE A 97 -14.08 -0.09 11.51
CA ILE A 97 -15.32 0.66 11.72
C ILE A 97 -14.94 2.05 12.25
N PRO A 98 -15.44 3.14 11.64
CA PRO A 98 -15.23 4.48 12.17
C PRO A 98 -15.95 4.63 13.53
N ARG A 99 -15.28 5.23 14.51
CA ARG A 99 -15.93 5.67 15.75
C ARG A 99 -16.53 7.04 15.53
N PHE A 100 -17.85 7.13 15.60
CA PHE A 100 -18.56 8.40 15.64
C PHE A 100 -18.69 8.90 17.09
N PRO A 101 -18.79 10.21 17.34
CA PRO A 101 -18.83 10.78 18.70
C PRO A 101 -20.24 10.82 19.33
N PHE A 102 -21.24 10.18 18.72
CA PHE A 102 -22.57 10.01 19.30
C PHE A 102 -22.68 8.73 20.13
#